data_AF-A0A7S2K228-F1
#
_entry.id   AF-A0A7S2K228-F1
#
_cell.length_a   1.000
_cell.length_b   1.000
_cell.length_c   1.000
_cell.angle_alpha   90.00
_cell.angle_beta   90.00
_cell.angle_gamma   90.00
#
_symmetry.space_group_name_H-M   'P 1'
#
loop_
_entity.id
_entity.type
_entity.pdbx_description
1 polymer ?
#
loop_
_entity_poly.entity_id
_entity_poly.type
_entity_poly.pdbx_seq_one_letter_code
_entity_poly.pdbx_strand_id
1 'polypeptide(L)'
;MIEPMINVGVLLGFNLTNASLIQVRYGNGGQVGIPMVNRLTWAMMGFTAVAAFSVYHGCYQPLIGTTPGSVNWVLAATGIVCEACALAAAFVIWWVFEFEADMEDPAIFKAWGVPFVPALAMFCNFFLLAITDFTHIGTFGIFVVVIVLLYGAQVAIGTDKQSREISCKGEDSVSREVYETELECRKHPILTL
;
A
#
# COMPACT_ATOMS: atom_id res chain seq x y z
N MET A 1 -7.62 -4.39 29.57
CA MET A 1 -6.41 -3.79 28.96
C MET A 1 -6.17 -4.24 27.51
N ILE A 2 -6.70 -5.40 27.07
CA ILE A 2 -6.45 -5.96 25.71
C ILE A 2 -7.47 -5.45 24.67
N GLU A 3 -8.69 -5.13 25.10
CA GLU A 3 -9.80 -4.68 24.23
C GLU A 3 -9.49 -3.46 23.33
N PRO A 4 -8.82 -2.37 23.80
CA PRO A 4 -8.55 -1.23 22.92
C PRO A 4 -7.54 -1.57 21.82
N MET A 5 -6.62 -2.51 22.05
CA MET A 5 -5.60 -2.89 21.05
C MET A 5 -6.19 -3.78 19.94
N ILE A 6 -7.15 -4.65 20.28
CA ILE A 6 -7.86 -5.48 19.28
C ILE A 6 -8.59 -4.57 18.29
N ASN A 7 -9.23 -3.51 18.77
CA ASN A 7 -9.96 -2.57 17.92
C ASN A 7 -9.03 -1.83 16.93
N VAL A 8 -7.85 -1.40 17.38
CA VAL A 8 -6.86 -0.72 16.53
C VAL A 8 -6.41 -1.60 15.35
N GLY A 9 -6.08 -2.87 15.62
CA GLY A 9 -5.66 -3.80 14.58
C GLY A 9 -6.76 -4.08 13.54
N VAL A 10 -8.00 -4.23 14.01
CA VAL A 10 -9.17 -4.46 13.14
C VAL A 10 -9.46 -3.25 12.24
N LEU A 11 -9.47 -2.04 12.81
CA LEU A 11 -9.70 -0.80 12.04
C LEU A 11 -8.61 -0.55 11.00
N LEU A 12 -7.35 -0.79 11.34
CA LEU A 12 -6.25 -0.69 10.38
C LEU A 12 -6.38 -1.75 9.28
N GLY A 13 -6.76 -2.99 9.63
CA GLY A 13 -7.01 -4.07 8.68
C GLY A 13 -8.13 -3.75 7.69
N PHE A 14 -9.21 -3.09 8.15
CA PHE A 14 -10.27 -2.61 7.25
C PHE A 14 -9.77 -1.53 6.30
N ASN A 15 -8.90 -0.62 6.75
CA ASN A 15 -8.31 0.39 5.86
C ASN A 15 -7.39 -0.23 4.80
N LEU A 16 -6.59 -1.23 5.17
CA LEU A 16 -5.78 -1.99 4.22
C LEU A 16 -6.66 -2.78 3.23
N THR A 17 -7.79 -3.32 3.69
CA THR A 17 -8.75 -4.02 2.82
C THR A 17 -9.39 -3.04 1.83
N ASN A 18 -9.81 -1.86 2.29
CA ASN A 18 -10.34 -0.79 1.43
C ASN A 18 -9.31 -0.33 0.39
N ALA A 19 -8.03 -0.21 0.78
CA ALA A 19 -6.94 0.13 -0.12
C ALA A 19 -6.73 -0.99 -1.15
N SER A 20 -6.73 -2.25 -0.72
CA SER A 20 -6.60 -3.41 -1.62
C SER A 20 -7.73 -3.49 -2.63
N LEU A 21 -8.96 -3.12 -2.24
CA LEU A 21 -10.12 -3.16 -3.12
C LEU A 21 -10.00 -2.13 -4.26
N ILE A 22 -9.47 -0.94 -3.98
CA ILE A 22 -9.13 0.04 -5.02
C ILE A 22 -8.06 -0.53 -5.95
N GLN A 23 -7.02 -1.15 -5.41
CA GLN A 23 -5.91 -1.69 -6.19
C GLN A 23 -6.32 -2.89 -7.04
N VAL A 24 -7.23 -3.74 -6.57
CA VAL A 24 -7.75 -4.85 -7.39
C VAL A 24 -8.64 -4.32 -8.51
N ARG A 25 -9.40 -3.25 -8.25
CA ARG A 25 -10.31 -2.65 -9.24
C ARG A 25 -9.58 -1.81 -10.29
N TYR A 26 -8.59 -1.02 -9.89
CA TYR A 26 -7.92 -0.06 -10.77
C TYR A 26 -6.44 -0.40 -11.05
N GLY A 27 -5.85 -1.30 -10.27
CA GLY A 27 -4.45 -1.75 -10.39
C GLY A 27 -4.27 -3.03 -11.19
N ASN A 28 -5.22 -3.33 -12.10
CA ASN A 28 -5.11 -4.40 -13.10
C ASN A 28 -4.96 -5.82 -12.51
N GLY A 29 -5.80 -6.17 -11.52
CA GLY A 29 -5.91 -7.55 -11.00
C GLY A 29 -4.63 -8.15 -10.38
N GLY A 30 -3.59 -7.33 -10.14
CA GLY A 30 -2.31 -7.76 -9.59
C GLY A 30 -1.22 -8.11 -10.61
N GLN A 31 -1.44 -7.97 -11.92
CA GLN A 31 -0.43 -8.38 -12.92
C GLN A 31 0.58 -7.30 -13.30
N VAL A 32 0.20 -6.02 -13.36
CA VAL A 32 1.16 -4.89 -13.46
C VAL A 32 0.49 -3.66 -12.87
N GLY A 33 0.74 -3.37 -11.59
CA GLY A 33 0.08 -2.27 -10.89
C GLY A 33 0.42 -0.91 -11.52
N ILE A 34 -0.59 -0.16 -11.96
CA ILE A 34 -0.39 1.21 -12.42
C ILE A 34 0.15 2.02 -11.23
N PRO A 35 1.41 2.52 -11.28
CA PRO A 35 2.06 3.10 -10.11
C PRO A 35 1.35 4.35 -9.60
N MET A 36 0.58 5.03 -10.47
CA MET A 36 -0.23 6.18 -10.10
C MET A 36 -1.41 5.80 -9.20
N VAL A 37 -2.17 4.75 -9.51
CA VAL A 37 -3.27 4.24 -8.66
C VAL A 37 -2.73 3.88 -7.28
N ASN A 38 -1.54 3.25 -7.24
CA ASN A 38 -0.93 2.90 -5.97
C ASN A 38 -0.57 4.12 -5.12
N ARG A 39 0.10 5.10 -5.71
CA ARG A 39 0.45 6.36 -5.02
C ARG A 39 -0.79 7.11 -4.55
N LEU A 40 -1.81 7.21 -5.39
CA LEU A 40 -3.06 7.91 -5.05
C LEU A 40 -3.83 7.18 -3.94
N THR A 41 -3.85 5.85 -3.93
CA THR A 41 -4.49 5.06 -2.87
C THR A 41 -3.81 5.30 -1.52
N TRP A 42 -2.48 5.28 -1.46
CA TRP A 42 -1.74 5.58 -0.23
C TRP A 42 -1.86 7.04 0.19
N ALA A 43 -1.84 7.97 -0.76
CA ALA A 43 -2.06 9.39 -0.48
C ALA A 43 -3.47 9.63 0.11
N MET A 44 -4.48 9.00 -0.47
CA MET A 44 -5.86 9.06 0.02
C MET A 44 -5.99 8.46 1.42
N MET A 45 -5.33 7.33 1.71
CA MET A 45 -5.29 6.75 3.05
C MET A 45 -4.60 7.69 4.06
N GLY A 46 -3.51 8.37 3.66
CA GLY A 46 -2.84 9.36 4.50
C GLY A 46 -3.70 10.60 4.76
N PHE A 47 -4.35 11.13 3.72
CA PHE A 47 -5.23 12.29 3.84
C PHE A 47 -6.47 11.98 4.70
N THR A 48 -7.12 10.83 4.53
CA THR A 48 -8.25 10.41 5.37
C THR A 48 -7.84 10.20 6.84
N ALA A 49 -6.63 9.70 7.10
CA ALA A 49 -6.10 9.61 8.45
C ALA A 49 -5.95 11.01 9.09
N VAL A 50 -5.25 11.93 8.43
CA VAL A 50 -5.08 13.30 8.93
C VAL A 50 -6.44 13.99 9.08
N ALA A 51 -7.34 13.82 8.12
CA ALA A 51 -8.67 14.39 8.14
C ALA A 51 -9.45 13.94 9.38
N ALA A 52 -9.55 12.64 9.58
CA ALA A 52 -10.30 12.05 10.67
C ALA A 52 -9.78 12.45 12.05
N PHE A 53 -8.46 12.38 12.29
CA PHE A 53 -7.85 12.80 13.55
C PHE A 53 -8.05 14.30 13.80
N SER A 54 -7.90 15.12 12.77
CA SER A 54 -8.03 16.58 12.88
C SER A 54 -9.48 17.00 13.13
N VAL A 55 -10.45 16.39 12.46
CA VAL A 55 -11.89 16.65 12.70
C VAL A 55 -12.29 16.17 14.10
N TYR A 56 -11.82 15.00 14.54
CA TYR A 56 -12.13 14.47 15.85
C TYR A 56 -11.63 15.39 16.97
N HIS A 57 -10.32 15.69 17.00
CA HIS A 57 -9.73 16.51 18.05
C HIS A 57 -10.02 18.01 17.89
N GLY A 58 -10.21 18.49 16.67
CA GLY A 58 -10.44 19.91 16.40
C GLY A 58 -11.88 20.35 16.64
N CYS A 59 -12.84 19.45 16.40
CA CYS A 59 -14.27 19.80 16.39
C CYS A 59 -15.12 18.86 17.25
N TYR A 60 -15.07 17.55 17.00
CA TYR A 60 -15.99 16.60 17.64
C TYR A 60 -15.78 16.48 19.16
N GLN A 61 -14.54 16.24 19.59
CA GLN A 61 -14.21 16.05 21.01
C GLN A 61 -14.47 17.32 21.85
N PRO A 62 -14.15 18.54 21.37
CA PRO A 62 -14.51 19.77 22.08
C PRO A 62 -16.02 20.06 22.15
N LEU A 63 -16.80 19.67 21.13
CA LEU A 63 -18.24 19.97 21.04
C LEU A 63 -19.14 18.98 21.78
N ILE A 64 -18.85 17.68 21.65
CA ILE A 64 -19.73 16.58 22.08
C ILE A 64 -18.98 15.60 23.01
N GLY A 65 -17.67 15.76 23.16
CA GLY A 65 -16.86 14.88 23.99
C GLY A 65 -17.03 15.11 25.49
N THR A 66 -16.38 14.23 26.26
CA THR A 66 -16.40 14.22 27.72
C THR A 66 -15.71 15.42 28.36
N THR A 67 -14.92 16.17 27.59
CA THR A 67 -14.17 17.34 28.04
C THR A 67 -14.51 18.53 27.14
N PRO A 68 -15.65 19.20 27.38
CA PRO A 68 -16.09 20.30 26.55
C PRO A 68 -15.06 21.42 26.54
N GLY A 69 -14.77 21.95 25.35
CA GLY A 69 -13.76 22.99 25.16
C GLY A 69 -14.08 23.86 23.94
N SER A 70 -13.23 24.85 23.68
CA SER A 70 -13.35 25.67 22.47
C SER A 70 -12.92 24.88 21.24
N VAL A 71 -13.74 24.90 20.18
CA VAL A 71 -13.40 24.33 18.87
C VAL A 71 -12.10 24.92 18.35
N ASN A 72 -11.16 24.06 17.96
CA ASN A 72 -9.96 24.47 17.26
C ASN A 72 -10.25 24.51 15.75
N TRP A 73 -10.66 25.68 15.28
CA TRP A 73 -11.02 25.90 13.88
C TRP A 73 -9.87 25.66 12.90
N VAL A 74 -8.62 25.86 13.32
CA VAL A 74 -7.46 25.58 12.46
C VAL A 74 -7.36 24.09 12.20
N LEU A 75 -7.44 23.28 13.25
CA LEU A 75 -7.37 21.82 13.14
C LEU A 75 -8.59 21.26 12.39
N ALA A 76 -9.79 21.79 12.67
CA ALA A 76 -10.99 21.42 11.93
C ALA A 76 -10.88 21.75 10.42
N ALA A 77 -10.37 22.94 10.08
CA ALA A 77 -10.14 23.35 8.70
C ALA A 77 -9.09 22.48 8.00
N THR A 78 -7.99 22.13 8.68
CA THR A 78 -7.00 21.16 8.18
C THR A 78 -7.68 19.83 7.85
N GLY A 79 -8.56 19.37 8.75
CA GLY A 79 -9.28 18.13 8.53
C GLY A 79 -10.16 18.14 7.28
N ILE A 80 -10.93 19.21 7.09
CA ILE A 80 -11.80 19.40 5.91
C ILE A 80 -10.98 19.47 4.62
N VAL A 81 -9.87 20.21 4.62
CA VAL A 81 -8.98 20.33 3.45
C VAL A 81 -8.36 18.98 3.11
N CYS A 82 -7.89 18.22 4.09
CA CYS A 82 -7.36 16.89 3.86
C CYS A 82 -8.42 15.93 3.31
N GLU A 83 -9.66 15.98 3.81
CA GLU A 83 -10.75 15.15 3.26
C GLU A 83 -11.08 15.54 1.82
N ALA A 84 -11.10 16.84 1.50
CA ALA A 84 -11.27 17.30 0.12
C ALA A 84 -10.14 16.78 -0.79
N CYS A 85 -8.89 16.74 -0.32
CA CYS A 85 -7.77 16.13 -1.04
C CYS A 85 -7.93 14.62 -1.23
N ALA A 86 -8.45 13.90 -0.22
CA ALA A 86 -8.74 12.47 -0.35
C ALA A 86 -9.83 12.21 -1.41
N LEU A 87 -10.91 12.99 -1.38
CA LEU A 87 -11.97 12.92 -2.39
C LEU A 87 -11.47 13.32 -3.79
N ALA A 88 -10.57 14.29 -3.88
CA ALA A 88 -9.92 14.65 -5.13
C ALA A 88 -9.05 13.50 -5.67
N ALA A 89 -8.31 12.80 -4.81
CA ALA A 89 -7.56 11.62 -5.22
C ALA A 89 -8.47 10.49 -5.72
N ALA A 90 -9.59 10.23 -5.03
CA ALA A 90 -10.61 9.29 -5.47
C ALA A 90 -11.22 9.71 -6.82
N PHE A 91 -11.52 10.99 -7.00
CA PHE A 91 -12.03 11.55 -8.25
C PHE A 91 -11.03 11.41 -9.39
N VAL A 92 -9.73 11.68 -9.16
CA VAL A 92 -8.68 11.49 -10.17
C VAL A 92 -8.57 10.04 -10.58
N ILE A 93 -8.63 9.09 -9.64
CA ILE A 93 -8.64 7.65 -9.97
C ILE A 93 -9.84 7.32 -10.86
N TRP A 94 -11.04 7.77 -10.45
CA TRP A 94 -12.27 7.53 -11.19
C TRP A 94 -12.25 8.13 -12.60
N TRP A 95 -11.74 9.36 -12.73
CA TRP A 95 -11.70 10.12 -13.98
C TRP A 95 -10.65 9.60 -14.97
N VAL A 96 -9.47 9.19 -14.49
CA VAL A 96 -8.34 8.82 -15.36
C VAL A 96 -8.38 7.36 -15.80
N PHE A 97 -8.91 6.47 -14.95
CA PHE A 97 -8.91 5.02 -15.17
C PHE A 97 -10.32 4.47 -15.37
N GLU A 98 -11.19 5.29 -16.00
CA GLU A 98 -12.61 5.06 -16.32
C GLU A 98 -13.07 3.62 -16.13
N PHE A 99 -13.62 3.24 -14.97
CA PHE A 99 -14.18 1.89 -14.67
C PHE A 99 -13.57 0.68 -15.42
N GLU A 100 -12.27 0.71 -15.74
CA GLU A 100 -11.56 -0.33 -16.50
C GLU A 100 -11.04 -1.37 -15.51
N ALA A 101 -11.93 -1.80 -14.63
CA ALA A 101 -11.80 -3.08 -14.00
C ALA A 101 -12.29 -4.08 -15.03
N ASP A 102 -11.35 -4.68 -15.76
CA ASP A 102 -11.52 -5.86 -16.62
C ASP A 102 -12.16 -7.01 -15.80
N MET A 103 -13.45 -6.86 -15.55
CA MET A 103 -14.36 -7.74 -14.85
C MET A 103 -15.67 -7.73 -15.62
N GLU A 104 -15.58 -7.98 -16.92
CA GLU A 104 -16.73 -8.23 -17.79
C GLU A 104 -17.50 -9.48 -17.37
N ASP A 105 -16.89 -10.35 -16.55
CA ASP A 105 -17.53 -11.54 -16.02
C ASP A 105 -18.75 -11.19 -15.13
N PRO A 106 -19.99 -11.53 -15.55
CA PRO A 106 -21.19 -11.30 -14.77
C PRO A 106 -21.27 -12.15 -13.49
N ALA A 107 -20.40 -13.16 -13.33
CA ALA A 107 -20.32 -13.98 -12.12
C ALA A 107 -19.61 -13.28 -10.95
N ILE A 108 -18.89 -12.18 -11.19
CA ILE A 108 -18.10 -11.49 -10.16
C ILE A 108 -18.93 -10.38 -9.50
N PHE A 109 -19.10 -10.46 -8.18
CA PHE A 109 -19.77 -9.43 -7.39
C PHE A 109 -19.06 -8.07 -7.51
N LYS A 110 -19.81 -7.03 -7.88
CA LYS A 110 -19.30 -5.66 -8.06
C LYS A 110 -19.60 -4.80 -6.85
N ALA A 111 -18.55 -4.39 -6.14
CA ALA A 111 -18.68 -3.37 -5.11
C ALA A 111 -19.04 -2.04 -5.78
N TRP A 112 -20.21 -1.51 -5.48
CA TRP A 112 -20.67 -0.25 -6.03
C TRP A 112 -19.94 0.93 -5.38
N GLY A 113 -19.59 1.95 -6.17
CA GLY A 113 -19.05 3.21 -5.66
C GLY A 113 -17.55 3.21 -5.32
N VAL A 114 -16.76 2.26 -5.82
CA VAL A 114 -15.28 2.35 -5.77
C VAL A 114 -14.84 3.47 -6.72
N PRO A 115 -13.94 4.39 -6.33
CA PRO A 115 -13.13 4.43 -5.10
C PRO A 115 -13.72 5.25 -3.94
N PHE A 116 -14.87 5.90 -4.12
CA PHE A 116 -15.48 6.79 -3.13
C PHE A 116 -15.95 6.09 -1.85
N VAL A 117 -16.59 4.92 -1.97
CA VAL A 117 -17.06 4.13 -0.81
C VAL A 117 -15.88 3.66 0.06
N PRO A 118 -14.80 3.08 -0.50
CA PRO A 118 -13.58 2.82 0.27
C PRO A 118 -12.97 4.06 0.91
N ALA A 119 -12.96 5.22 0.23
CA ALA A 119 -12.43 6.47 0.80
C ALA A 119 -13.22 6.90 2.05
N LEU A 120 -14.56 6.90 1.96
CA LEU A 120 -15.44 7.22 3.08
C LEU A 120 -15.27 6.21 4.23
N ALA A 121 -15.15 4.92 3.91
CA ALA A 121 -14.93 3.89 4.91
C ALA A 121 -13.57 4.07 5.61
N MET A 122 -12.52 4.47 4.88
CA MET A 122 -11.23 4.81 5.49
C MET A 122 -11.34 5.98 6.46
N PHE A 123 -12.02 7.06 6.07
CA PHE A 123 -12.28 8.19 6.96
C PHE A 123 -13.01 7.74 8.23
N CYS A 124 -14.09 6.97 8.11
CA CYS A 124 -14.85 6.48 9.27
C CYS A 124 -14.01 5.59 10.19
N ASN A 125 -13.22 4.68 9.63
CA ASN A 125 -12.34 3.81 10.41
C ASN A 125 -11.25 4.60 11.14
N PHE A 126 -10.62 5.58 10.49
CA PHE A 126 -9.66 6.46 11.15
C PHE A 126 -10.31 7.39 12.17
N PHE A 127 -11.57 7.77 11.96
CA PHE A 127 -12.31 8.58 12.91
C PHE A 127 -12.60 7.79 14.19
N LEU A 128 -13.01 6.53 14.06
CA LEU A 128 -13.13 5.61 15.20
C LEU A 128 -11.78 5.36 15.87
N LEU A 129 -10.71 5.29 15.07
CA LEU A 129 -9.35 5.16 15.60
C LEU A 129 -8.93 6.39 16.42
N ALA A 130 -9.31 7.60 15.99
CA ALA A 130 -9.00 8.85 16.69
C ALA A 130 -9.65 8.97 18.08
N ILE A 131 -10.71 8.19 18.34
CA ILE A 131 -11.32 8.07 19.68
C ILE A 131 -10.38 7.33 20.65
N THR A 132 -9.52 6.45 20.13
CA THR A 132 -8.64 5.62 20.92
C THR A 132 -7.42 6.41 21.42
N ASP A 133 -6.97 6.10 22.63
CA ASP A 133 -5.78 6.74 23.20
C ASP A 133 -4.51 6.47 22.36
N PHE A 134 -3.71 7.53 22.18
CA PHE A 134 -2.47 7.51 21.42
C PHE A 134 -1.46 6.50 21.96
N THR A 135 -1.48 6.19 23.27
CA THR A 135 -0.58 5.17 23.85
C THR A 135 -0.82 3.78 23.25
N HIS A 136 -2.08 3.40 23.03
CA HIS A 136 -2.42 2.10 22.43
C HIS A 136 -2.06 2.05 20.95
N ILE A 137 -2.33 3.15 20.23
CA ILE A 137 -1.98 3.31 18.82
C ILE A 137 -0.46 3.24 18.64
N GLY A 138 0.30 3.96 19.47
CA GLY A 138 1.76 3.99 19.42
C GLY A 138 2.38 2.62 19.71
N THR A 139 1.89 1.91 20.73
CA THR A 139 2.38 0.56 21.07
C THR A 139 2.12 -0.41 19.92
N PHE A 140 0.92 -0.40 19.33
CA PHE A 140 0.60 -1.23 18.17
C PHE A 140 1.45 -0.85 16.94
N GLY A 141 1.68 0.44 16.72
CA GLY A 141 2.52 0.95 15.63
C GLY A 141 3.95 0.42 15.70
N ILE A 142 4.54 0.33 16.90
CA ILE A 142 5.87 -0.28 17.10
C ILE A 142 5.87 -1.74 16.62
N PHE A 143 4.86 -2.53 16.98
CA PHE A 143 4.74 -3.92 16.51
C PHE A 143 4.67 -4.01 14.98
N VAL A 144 3.86 -3.16 14.33
CA VAL A 144 3.74 -3.13 12.87
C VAL A 144 5.09 -2.78 12.23
N VAL A 145 5.80 -1.78 12.73
CA VAL A 145 7.13 -1.39 12.22
C VAL A 145 8.12 -2.56 12.33
N VAL A 146 8.16 -3.26 13.46
CA VAL A 146 9.02 -4.43 13.63
C VAL A 146 8.70 -5.52 12.59
N ILE A 147 7.43 -5.84 12.38
CA ILE A 147 7.00 -6.85 11.40
C ILE A 147 7.41 -6.43 9.98
N VAL A 148 7.18 -5.17 9.60
CA VAL A 148 7.54 -4.65 8.28
C VAL A 148 9.06 -4.67 8.08
N LEU A 149 9.85 -4.33 9.08
CA LEU A 149 11.32 -4.40 9.02
C LEU A 149 11.82 -5.84 8.86
N LEU A 150 11.24 -6.79 9.60
CA LEU A 150 11.58 -8.22 9.48
C LEU A 150 11.24 -8.75 8.08
N TYR A 151 10.07 -8.39 7.55
CA TYR A 151 9.68 -8.74 6.19
C TYR A 151 10.62 -8.12 5.15
N GLY A 152 10.93 -6.83 5.27
CA GLY A 152 11.87 -6.14 4.40
C GLY A 152 13.27 -6.76 4.42
N ALA A 153 13.76 -7.14 5.60
CA ALA A 153 15.03 -7.86 5.75
C ALA A 153 14.99 -9.23 5.06
N GLN A 154 13.90 -9.99 5.21
CA GLN A 154 13.73 -11.27 4.53
C GLN A 154 13.76 -11.11 3.00
N VAL A 155 13.03 -10.12 2.46
CA VAL A 155 13.00 -9.83 1.02
C VAL A 155 14.38 -9.40 0.52
N ALA A 156 15.09 -8.55 1.25
CA ALA A 156 16.44 -8.12 0.90
C ALA A 156 17.42 -9.30 0.84
N ILE A 157 17.37 -10.21 1.82
CA ILE A 157 18.20 -11.43 1.85
C ILE A 157 17.85 -12.37 0.68
N GLY A 158 16.56 -12.53 0.37
CA GLY A 158 16.13 -13.37 -0.75
C GLY A 158 16.63 -12.86 -2.10
N THR A 159 16.60 -11.54 -2.30
CA THR A 159 17.05 -10.90 -3.55
C THR A 159 18.56 -11.03 -3.75
N ASP A 160 19.36 -10.96 -2.67
CA ASP A 160 20.82 -11.18 -2.71
C ASP A 160 21.15 -12.63 -3.11
N LYS A 161 20.45 -13.63 -2.53
CA LYS A 161 20.64 -15.03 -2.92
C LYS A 161 20.33 -15.27 -4.40
N GLN A 162 19.22 -14.73 -4.90
CA GLN A 162 18.82 -14.89 -6.29
C GLN A 162 19.81 -14.22 -7.26
N SER A 163 20.34 -13.05 -6.90
CA SER A 163 21.36 -12.36 -7.70
C SER A 163 22.67 -13.16 -7.78
N ARG A 164 23.08 -13.79 -6.67
CA ARG A 164 24.28 -14.65 -6.63
C ARG A 164 24.12 -15.92 -7.45
N GLU A 165 22.97 -16.60 -7.38
CA GLU A 165 22.72 -17.80 -8.18
C GLU A 165 22.71 -17.52 -9.70
N ILE A 166 22.16 -16.38 -10.13
CA ILE A 166 22.17 -15.98 -11.54
C ILE A 166 23.61 -15.66 -11.98
N SER A 167 24.40 -14.97 -11.14
CA SER A 167 25.81 -14.69 -11.43
C SER A 167 26.63 -15.98 -11.60
N CYS A 168 26.50 -16.94 -10.69
CA CYS A 168 27.22 -18.22 -10.78
C CYS A 168 26.80 -19.05 -12.00
N LYS A 169 25.49 -19.13 -12.30
CA LYS A 169 25.01 -19.82 -13.51
C LYS A 169 25.51 -19.15 -14.80
N GLY A 170 25.61 -17.83 -14.82
CA GLY A 170 26.17 -17.08 -15.94
C GLY A 170 27.63 -17.43 -16.19
N GLU A 171 28.46 -17.44 -15.15
CA GLU A 171 29.89 -17.78 -15.23
C GLU A 171 30.15 -19.22 -15.69
N ASP A 172 29.35 -20.18 -15.22
CA ASP A 172 29.44 -21.58 -15.63
C ASP A 172 29.03 -21.79 -17.11
N SER A 173 28.02 -21.04 -17.58
CA SER A 173 27.57 -21.13 -18.97
C SER A 173 28.58 -20.54 -19.95
N VAL A 174 29.17 -19.38 -19.62
CA VAL A 174 30.22 -18.75 -20.44
C VAL A 174 31.48 -19.63 -20.49
N SER A 175 31.87 -20.22 -19.36
CA SER A 175 33.02 -21.12 -19.31
C SER A 175 32.83 -22.34 -20.21
N ARG A 176 31.63 -22.96 -20.22
CA ARG A 176 31.33 -24.09 -21.12
C ARG A 176 31.43 -23.73 -22.60
N GLU A 177 30.86 -22.59 -23.02
CA GLU A 177 30.94 -22.17 -24.43
C GLU A 177 32.39 -21.94 -24.88
N VAL A 178 33.22 -21.33 -24.02
CA VAL A 178 34.65 -21.11 -24.32
C VAL A 178 35.41 -22.44 -24.46
N TYR A 179 35.15 -23.41 -23.58
CA TYR A 179 35.77 -24.73 -23.68
C TYR A 179 35.33 -25.52 -24.93
N GLU A 180 34.05 -25.44 -25.33
CA GLU A 180 33.57 -26.09 -26.55
C GLU A 180 34.20 -25.47 -27.80
N THR A 181 34.35 -24.14 -27.83
CA THR A 181 34.96 -23.42 -28.95
C THR A 181 36.46 -23.74 -29.12
N GLU A 182 37.22 -23.86 -28.01
CA GLU A 182 38.63 -24.29 -28.09
C GLU A 182 38.78 -25.74 -28.56
N LEU A 183 37.86 -26.63 -28.18
CA LEU A 183 37.88 -28.03 -28.60
C LEU A 183 37.61 -28.19 -30.10
N GLU A 184 36.75 -27.36 -30.67
CA GLU A 184 36.50 -27.33 -32.12
C GLU A 184 37.71 -26.82 -32.90
N CYS A 185 38.38 -25.76 -32.43
CA CYS A 185 39.62 -25.26 -33.04
C CYS A 185 40.76 -26.28 -33.06
N ARG A 186 40.89 -27.14 -32.04
CA ARG A 186 41.93 -28.20 -32.00
C ARG A 186 41.70 -29.34 -33.00
N LYS A 187 40.48 -29.56 -33.47
CA LYS A 187 40.17 -30.64 -34.43
C LYS A 187 40.56 -30.28 -35.87
N HIS A 188 40.82 -29.01 -36.16
CA HIS A 188 41.30 -28.54 -37.45
C HIS A 188 42.66 -27.82 -37.31
N PRO A 189 43.77 -28.55 -37.13
CA PRO A 189 45.08 -27.94 -37.26
C PRO A 189 45.23 -27.43 -38.69
N ILE A 190 45.27 -26.10 -38.82
CA ILE A 190 45.49 -25.41 -40.07
C ILE A 190 46.82 -25.92 -40.65
N LEU A 191 46.73 -26.57 -41.81
CA LEU A 191 47.84 -26.79 -42.74
C LEU A 191 48.33 -25.41 -43.21
N THR A 192 49.20 -24.76 -42.43
CA THR A 192 50.00 -23.63 -42.92
C THR A 192 51.18 -24.17 -43.72
N LEU A 193 51.08 -24.00 -45.03
CA LEU A 193 52.16 -24.03 -46.03
C LEU A 193 52.96 -22.72 -45.97
#